data_AF-A0A7H4MPY6-F1
#
_entry.id   AF-A0A7H4MPY6-F1
#
_cell.length_a   1.000
_cell.length_b   1.000
_cell.length_c   1.000
_cell.angle_alpha   90.00
_cell.angle_beta   90.00
_cell.angle_gamma   90.00
#
_symmetry.space_group_name_H-M   'P 1'
#
loop_
_entity.id
_entity.type
_entity.pdbx_description
1 polymer ?
#
loop_
_entity_poly.entity_id
_entity_poly.type
_entity_poly.pdbx_seq_one_letter_code
_entity_poly.pdbx_strand_id
1 'polypeptide(L)'
;MPVYAHVSMINGDDGKKLSKRHGAVSVMQYRDDGYLPEALLNYLVRLGWSHGDQEIFTREEMIEFFSLGRSANPRVRSNTDKLLWLNHHYINTLPAEYVATHLQWHIEQENIDTRNGPQLAELVKLLASVAKR
;
A
#
# COMPACT_ATOMS: atom_id res chain seq x y z
N MET A 1 20.79 29.22 -8.64
CA MET A 1 19.48 29.16 -7.94
C MET A 1 19.00 27.70 -7.97
N PRO A 2 18.42 27.16 -6.88
CA PRO A 2 17.90 25.79 -6.87
C PRO A 2 16.63 25.65 -7.73
N VAL A 3 16.35 24.42 -8.16
CA VAL A 3 15.11 24.07 -8.88
C VAL A 3 14.06 23.61 -7.87
N TYR A 4 12.85 24.18 -7.97
CA TYR A 4 11.73 23.87 -7.08
C TYR A 4 10.64 23.08 -7.82
N ALA A 5 10.04 22.12 -7.13
CA ALA A 5 8.85 21.40 -7.58
C ALA A 5 7.83 21.33 -6.42
N HIS A 6 6.56 21.56 -6.73
CA HIS A 6 5.48 21.48 -5.76
C HIS A 6 4.73 20.17 -5.92
N VAL A 7 4.53 19.45 -4.82
CA VAL A 7 3.73 18.22 -4.79
C VAL A 7 2.28 18.59 -4.48
N SER A 8 1.34 17.94 -5.16
CA SER A 8 -0.10 18.16 -4.97
C SER A 8 -0.54 17.82 -3.56
N MET A 9 -1.50 18.58 -3.05
CA MET A 9 -2.14 18.29 -1.77
C MET A 9 -3.06 17.07 -1.92
N ILE A 10 -2.97 16.13 -0.98
CA ILE A 10 -3.87 14.98 -0.90
C ILE A 10 -5.15 15.41 -0.19
N ASN A 11 -6.28 15.20 -0.86
CA ASN A 11 -7.61 15.43 -0.31
C ASN A 11 -8.23 14.10 0.16
N GLY A 12 -8.97 14.16 1.26
CA GLY A 12 -9.78 13.05 1.74
C GLY A 12 -10.98 12.76 0.84
N ASP A 13 -11.73 11.71 1.18
CA ASP A 13 -12.90 11.27 0.41
C ASP A 13 -14.04 12.29 0.42
N ASP A 14 -14.07 13.19 1.41
CA ASP A 14 -14.97 14.33 1.47
C ASP A 14 -14.52 15.53 0.60
N GLY A 15 -13.41 15.39 -0.11
CA GLY A 15 -12.81 16.43 -0.96
C GLY A 15 -12.11 17.54 -0.17
N LYS A 16 -12.08 17.48 1.16
CA LYS A 16 -11.33 18.42 2.00
C LYS A 16 -9.89 17.95 2.15
N LYS A 17 -9.02 18.85 2.61
CA LYS A 17 -7.63 18.51 2.93
C LYS A 17 -7.58 17.34 3.90
N LEU A 18 -6.82 16.29 3.54
CA LEU A 18 -6.56 15.20 4.45
C LEU A 18 -5.82 15.76 5.68
N SER A 19 -6.41 15.60 6.86
CA SER A 19 -5.89 16.13 8.11
C SER A 19 -6.17 15.17 9.24
N LYS A 20 -5.46 15.26 10.38
CA LYS A 20 -5.73 14.41 11.55
C LYS A 20 -7.19 14.48 12.02
N ARG A 21 -7.90 15.56 11.68
CA ARG A 21 -9.33 15.77 12.00
C ARG A 21 -10.29 15.25 10.92
N HIS A 22 -9.77 14.90 9.74
CA HIS A 22 -10.50 14.42 8.56
C HIS A 22 -9.86 13.14 7.99
N GLY A 23 -9.49 12.18 8.85
CA GLY A 23 -9.05 10.85 8.40
C GLY A 23 -7.59 10.74 7.96
N ALA A 24 -6.69 11.66 8.31
CA ALA A 24 -5.26 11.41 8.13
C ALA A 24 -4.81 10.27 9.05
N VAL A 25 -4.62 9.12 8.42
CA VAL A 25 -4.13 7.89 9.01
C VAL A 25 -2.63 8.02 9.22
N SER A 26 -2.12 7.70 10.41
CA SER A 26 -0.68 7.60 10.64
C SER A 26 -0.09 6.56 9.70
N VAL A 27 1.15 6.75 9.24
CA VAL A 27 1.86 5.70 8.46
C VAL A 27 1.88 4.38 9.23
N MET A 28 2.03 4.45 10.55
CA MET A 28 2.00 3.28 11.43
C MET A 28 0.65 2.57 11.42
N GLN A 29 -0.45 3.32 11.30
CA GLN A 29 -1.78 2.74 11.31
C GLN A 29 -2.03 1.91 10.04
N TYR A 30 -1.46 2.27 8.87
CA TYR A 30 -1.54 1.39 7.69
C TYR A 30 -0.86 0.03 7.92
N ARG A 31 0.27 0.01 8.64
CA ARG A 31 0.89 -1.27 9.05
C ARG A 31 -0.05 -2.03 9.98
N ASP A 32 -0.57 -1.36 11.00
CA ASP A 32 -1.42 -1.97 12.02
C ASP A 32 -2.73 -2.53 11.40
N ASP A 33 -3.24 -1.90 10.34
CA ASP A 33 -4.38 -2.33 9.55
C ASP A 33 -4.07 -3.48 8.56
N GLY A 34 -2.80 -3.89 8.43
CA GLY A 34 -2.37 -5.04 7.61
C GLY A 34 -2.08 -4.70 6.15
N TYR A 35 -1.76 -3.44 5.83
CA TYR A 35 -1.30 -3.07 4.48
C TYR A 35 0.19 -3.38 4.31
N LEU A 36 0.52 -4.09 3.23
CA LEU A 36 1.89 -4.35 2.83
C LEU A 36 2.60 -3.06 2.38
N PRO A 37 3.91 -2.94 2.65
CA PRO A 37 4.67 -1.74 2.29
C PRO A 37 4.70 -1.51 0.78
N GLU A 38 4.72 -2.56 -0.04
CA GLU A 38 4.69 -2.46 -1.51
C GLU A 38 3.38 -1.84 -1.99
N ALA A 39 2.25 -2.28 -1.43
CA ALA A 39 0.94 -1.76 -1.75
C ALA A 39 0.82 -0.28 -1.39
N LEU A 40 1.29 0.10 -0.20
CA LEU A 40 1.27 1.48 0.25
C LEU A 40 2.19 2.36 -0.62
N LEU A 41 3.40 1.92 -0.94
CA LEU A 41 4.32 2.66 -1.81
C LEU A 41 3.76 2.85 -3.22
N ASN A 42 3.22 1.79 -3.83
CA ASN A 42 2.56 1.87 -5.13
C ASN A 42 1.37 2.83 -5.08
N TYR A 43 0.57 2.76 -4.03
CA TYR A 43 -0.57 3.64 -3.87
C TYR A 43 -0.13 5.11 -3.80
N LEU A 44 0.86 5.40 -2.94
CA LEU A 44 1.37 6.76 -2.72
C LEU A 44 2.10 7.33 -3.95
N VAL A 45 2.87 6.54 -4.69
CA VAL A 45 3.54 7.06 -5.91
C VAL A 45 2.50 7.43 -6.98
N ARG A 46 1.36 6.72 -7.03
CA ARG A 46 0.26 7.03 -7.94
C ARG A 46 -0.56 8.26 -7.54
N LEU A 47 -0.33 8.79 -6.34
CA LEU A 47 -0.92 10.04 -5.88
C LEU A 47 -0.21 11.25 -6.49
N GLY A 48 -0.51 11.52 -7.75
CA GLY A 48 0.03 12.67 -8.48
C GLY A 48 1.20 12.33 -9.40
N TRP A 49 1.46 11.05 -9.67
CA TRP A 49 2.33 10.63 -10.77
C TRP A 49 1.72 9.42 -11.49
N SER A 50 2.03 9.27 -12.77
CA SER A 50 1.56 8.16 -13.59
C SER A 50 2.61 7.70 -14.60
N HIS A 51 2.48 6.45 -15.06
CA HIS A 51 3.26 5.88 -16.15
C HIS A 51 2.35 5.14 -17.12
N GLY A 52 1.82 5.88 -18.11
CA GLY A 52 0.77 5.37 -18.99
C GLY A 52 -0.38 4.78 -18.16
N ASP A 53 -0.83 3.59 -18.56
CA ASP A 53 -1.91 2.85 -17.90
C ASP A 53 -1.41 1.85 -16.84
N GLN A 54 -0.10 1.77 -16.58
CA GLN A 54 0.44 0.85 -15.58
C GLN A 54 0.01 1.29 -14.18
N GLU A 55 -0.65 0.40 -13.44
CA GLU A 55 -1.13 0.69 -12.08
C GLU A 55 -0.36 -0.03 -10.98
N ILE A 56 0.37 -1.10 -11.33
CA ILE A 56 1.13 -1.95 -10.42
C ILE A 56 2.62 -1.78 -10.72
N PHE A 57 3.42 -1.53 -9.68
CA PHE A 57 4.86 -1.24 -9.79
C PHE A 57 5.64 -2.00 -8.73
N THR A 58 6.77 -2.59 -9.11
CA THR A 58 7.81 -2.94 -8.13
C THR A 58 8.50 -1.68 -7.63
N ARG A 59 9.22 -1.78 -6.53
CA ARG A 59 10.02 -0.65 -6.01
C ARG A 59 11.08 -0.22 -7.03
N GLU A 60 11.65 -1.17 -7.74
CA GLU A 60 12.66 -0.97 -8.77
C GLU A 60 12.07 -0.19 -9.96
N GLU A 61 10.87 -0.58 -10.43
CA GLU A 61 10.15 0.15 -11.47
C GLU A 61 9.80 1.58 -11.04
N MET A 62 9.39 1.78 -9.77
CA MET A 62 9.15 3.13 -9.25
C MET A 62 10.43 3.98 -9.32
N ILE A 63 11.59 3.43 -8.96
CA ILE A 63 12.87 4.15 -9.03
C ILE A 63 13.26 4.46 -10.48
N GLU A 64 13.11 3.50 -11.39
CA GLU A 64 13.49 3.63 -12.79
C GLU A 64 12.60 4.63 -13.55
N PHE A 65 11.29 4.59 -13.30
CA PHE A 65 10.32 5.35 -14.08
C PHE A 65 9.97 6.72 -13.51
N PHE A 66 10.24 6.95 -12.22
CA PHE A 66 9.85 8.20 -11.56
C PHE A 66 10.58 9.41 -12.18
N SER A 67 9.80 10.46 -12.46
CA SER A 67 10.35 11.73 -12.96
C SER A 67 9.45 12.89 -12.54
N LEU A 68 10.09 14.01 -12.18
CA LEU A 68 9.40 15.24 -11.76
C LEU A 68 8.67 15.96 -12.90
N GLY A 69 8.99 15.63 -14.16
CA GLY A 69 8.46 16.31 -15.35
C GLY A 69 7.07 15.86 -15.79
N ARG A 70 6.55 14.74 -15.26
CA ARG A 70 5.17 14.31 -15.55
C ARG A 70 4.20 15.11 -14.70
N SER A 71 3.21 15.70 -15.34
CA SER A 71 2.24 16.61 -14.73
C SER A 71 1.59 15.97 -13.51
N ALA A 72 1.88 16.52 -12.33
CA ALA A 72 1.20 16.11 -11.13
C ALA A 72 -0.27 16.49 -11.24
N ASN A 73 -1.17 15.52 -11.08
CA ASN A 73 -2.59 15.79 -11.05
C ASN A 73 -2.85 16.82 -9.93
N PRO A 74 -3.44 18.00 -10.23
CA PRO A 74 -3.62 19.07 -9.25
C PRO A 74 -4.57 18.71 -8.13
N ARG A 75 -5.36 17.64 -8.28
CA ARG A 75 -6.23 17.09 -7.24
C ARG A 75 -6.03 15.60 -7.10
N VAL A 76 -5.25 15.24 -6.09
CA VAL A 76 -5.15 13.86 -5.64
C VAL A 76 -6.23 13.61 -4.59
N ARG A 77 -7.01 12.55 -4.78
CA ARG A 77 -8.01 12.10 -3.83
C ARG A 77 -7.57 10.77 -3.23
N SER A 78 -7.74 10.60 -1.92
CA SER A 78 -7.65 9.28 -1.31
C SER A 78 -8.69 8.33 -1.90
N ASN A 79 -8.37 7.04 -1.93
CA ASN A 79 -9.26 5.99 -2.39
C ASN A 79 -8.80 4.70 -1.72
N THR A 80 -9.45 4.40 -0.59
CA THR A 80 -9.13 3.23 0.23
C THR A 80 -9.43 1.92 -0.51
N ASP A 81 -10.47 1.88 -1.36
CA ASP A 81 -10.78 0.69 -2.16
C ASP A 81 -9.64 0.37 -3.13
N LYS A 82 -9.01 1.40 -3.72
CA LYS A 82 -7.85 1.22 -4.60
C LYS A 82 -6.64 0.71 -3.83
N LEU A 83 -6.39 1.24 -2.64
CA LEU A 83 -5.31 0.75 -1.77
C LEU A 83 -5.56 -0.71 -1.35
N LEU A 84 -6.80 -1.07 -1.01
CA LEU A 84 -7.17 -2.44 -0.66
C LEU A 84 -6.97 -3.39 -1.84
N TRP A 85 -7.36 -2.97 -3.06
CA TRP A 85 -7.12 -3.74 -4.28
C TRP A 85 -5.63 -3.96 -4.54
N LEU A 86 -4.79 -2.93 -4.37
CA LEU A 86 -3.34 -3.05 -4.46
C LEU A 86 -2.82 -4.03 -3.39
N ASN A 87 -3.27 -3.90 -2.15
CA ASN A 87 -2.84 -4.76 -1.05
C ASN A 87 -3.12 -6.23 -1.35
N HIS A 88 -4.33 -6.51 -1.81
CA HIS A 88 -4.73 -7.85 -2.22
C HIS A 88 -3.86 -8.38 -3.38
N HIS A 89 -3.53 -7.53 -4.36
CA HIS A 89 -2.60 -7.92 -5.42
C HIS A 89 -1.25 -8.36 -4.83
N TYR A 90 -0.62 -7.54 -3.98
CA TYR A 90 0.71 -7.87 -3.44
C TYR A 90 0.71 -9.07 -2.50
N ILE A 91 -0.34 -9.26 -1.68
CA ILE A 91 -0.49 -10.47 -0.85
C ILE A 91 -0.49 -11.73 -1.73
N ASN A 92 -1.07 -11.66 -2.92
CA ASN A 92 -1.22 -12.80 -3.83
C ASN A 92 -0.03 -13.05 -4.75
N THR A 93 0.80 -12.04 -5.00
CA THR A 93 1.89 -12.12 -5.98
C THR A 93 3.29 -12.17 -5.36
N LEU A 94 3.44 -11.67 -4.12
CA LEU A 94 4.70 -11.76 -3.40
C LEU A 94 4.94 -13.17 -2.83
N PRO A 95 6.20 -13.54 -2.55
CA PRO A 95 6.50 -14.81 -1.89
C PRO A 95 5.74 -14.95 -0.57
N ALA A 96 5.06 -16.09 -0.38
CA ALA A 96 4.22 -16.31 0.79
C ALA A 96 5.01 -16.25 2.09
N GLU A 97 6.27 -16.70 2.07
CA GLU A 97 7.20 -16.64 3.20
C GLU A 97 7.51 -15.20 3.59
N TYR A 98 7.61 -14.29 2.63
CA TYR A 98 7.80 -12.86 2.88
C TYR A 98 6.55 -12.24 3.50
N VAL A 99 5.39 -12.46 2.90
CA VAL A 99 4.11 -11.96 3.43
C VAL A 99 3.84 -12.51 4.84
N ALA A 100 4.24 -13.76 5.11
CA ALA A 100 4.13 -14.37 6.41
C ALA A 100 4.95 -13.65 7.50
N THR A 101 6.05 -12.97 7.16
CA THR A 101 6.79 -12.14 8.13
C THR A 101 5.98 -10.95 8.62
N HIS A 102 5.15 -10.36 7.74
CA HIS A 102 4.23 -9.29 8.12
C HIS A 102 3.05 -9.85 8.91
N LEU A 103 2.48 -10.99 8.51
CA LEU A 103 1.44 -11.67 9.28
C LEU A 103 1.90 -12.04 10.70
N GLN A 104 3.14 -12.52 10.85
CA GLN A 104 3.73 -12.87 12.13
C GLN A 104 3.68 -11.71 13.12
N TRP A 105 3.93 -10.48 12.67
CA TRP A 105 3.83 -9.29 13.52
C TRP A 105 2.42 -9.14 14.13
N HIS A 106 1.37 -9.35 13.34
CA HIS A 106 -0.02 -9.27 13.83
C HIS A 106 -0.35 -10.41 14.80
N ILE A 107 0.10 -11.63 14.51
CA ILE A 107 -0.06 -12.78 15.41
C ILE A 107 0.57 -12.50 16.78
N GLU A 108 1.74 -11.86 16.82
CA GLU A 108 2.42 -11.48 18.05
C GLU A 108 1.66 -10.39 18.82
N GLN A 109 1.11 -9.38 18.13
CA GLN A 109 0.31 -8.33 18.78
C GLN A 109 -0.96 -8.88 19.42
N GLU A 110 -1.59 -9.87 18.77
CA GLU A 110 -2.80 -10.53 19.28
C GLU A 110 -2.50 -11.67 20.27
N ASN A 111 -1.22 -11.93 20.57
CA ASN A 111 -0.77 -12.99 21.47
C ASN A 111 -1.33 -14.38 21.11
N ILE A 112 -1.37 -14.69 19.81
CA ILE A 112 -1.88 -15.96 19.29
C ILE A 112 -0.76 -17.01 19.30
N ASP A 113 -1.00 -18.16 19.94
CA ASP A 113 -0.05 -19.28 19.99
C ASP A 113 -0.09 -20.09 18.68
N THR A 114 1.01 -20.08 17.94
CA THR A 114 1.16 -20.79 16.66
C THR A 114 1.95 -22.09 16.75
N ARG A 115 2.41 -22.52 17.94
CA ARG A 115 3.35 -23.66 18.09
C ARG A 115 2.82 -24.99 17.52
N ASN A 116 1.53 -25.22 17.65
CA ASN A 116 0.85 -26.42 17.13
C ASN A 116 0.02 -26.13 15.87
N GLY A 117 0.14 -24.91 15.33
CA GLY A 117 -0.62 -24.45 14.16
C GLY A 117 0.09 -24.75 12.84
N PRO A 118 -0.61 -24.52 11.71
CA PRO A 118 0.03 -24.56 10.40
C PRO A 118 1.10 -23.47 10.27
N GLN A 119 2.06 -23.66 9.38
CA GLN A 119 3.03 -22.62 9.05
C GLN A 119 2.31 -21.40 8.46
N LEU A 120 2.68 -20.19 8.89
CA LEU A 120 2.03 -18.96 8.45
C LEU A 120 2.08 -18.78 6.92
N ALA A 121 3.16 -19.21 6.27
CA ALA A 121 3.26 -19.17 4.81
C ALA A 121 2.18 -20.02 4.11
N GLU A 122 1.79 -21.16 4.71
CA GLU A 122 0.70 -21.99 4.18
C GLU A 122 -0.66 -21.34 4.40
N LEU A 123 -0.86 -20.64 5.52
CA LEU A 123 -2.05 -19.83 5.75
C LEU A 123 -2.16 -18.70 4.73
N VAL A 124 -1.05 -18.00 4.44
CA VAL A 124 -1.01 -16.95 3.41
C VAL A 124 -1.42 -17.52 2.05
N LYS A 125 -0.84 -18.66 1.62
CA LYS A 125 -1.20 -19.32 0.36
C LYS A 125 -2.68 -19.69 0.30
N LEU A 126 -3.22 -20.22 1.41
CA LEU A 126 -4.63 -20.60 1.51
C LEU A 126 -5.54 -19.37 1.37
N LEU A 127 -5.30 -18.31 2.14
CA LEU A 127 -6.13 -17.11 2.14
C LEU A 127 -6.03 -16.32 0.83
N ALA A 128 -4.84 -16.28 0.23
CA ALA A 128 -4.61 -15.71 -1.10
C ALA A 128 -5.46 -16.39 -2.18
N SER A 129 -5.73 -17.69 -2.04
CA SER A 129 -6.55 -18.46 -2.99
C SER A 129 -8.06 -18.19 -2.84
N VAL A 130 -8.51 -17.83 -1.63
CA VAL A 130 -9.93 -17.57 -1.32
C VAL A 130 -10.39 -16.22 -1.85
N ALA A 131 -9.51 -15.22 -1.82
CA ALA A 131 -9.84 -13.84 -2.20
C ALA A 131 -9.85 -13.60 -3.74
N LYS A 132 -9.68 -14.65 -4.54
CA LYS A 132 -9.91 -14.65 -6.01
C LYS A 132 -11.38 -14.84 -6.42
N ARG A 133 -12.32 -15.01 -5.48
CA ARG A 133 -13.76 -15.19 -5.76
C ARG A 133 -14.57 -13.92 -5.56
#